data_AF-A0A969GI15-F1
#
_entry.id   AF-A0A969GI15-F1
#
_cell.length_a   1.000
_cell.length_b   1.000
_cell.length_c   1.000
_cell.angle_alpha   90.00
_cell.angle_beta   90.00
_cell.angle_gamma   90.00
#
_symmetry.space_group_name_H-M   'P 1'
#
loop_
_entity.id
_entity.type
_entity.pdbx_description
1 polymer ?
#
loop_
_entity_poly.entity_id
_entity_poly.type
_entity_poly.pdbx_seq_one_letter_code
_entity_poly.pdbx_strand_id
1 'polypeptide(L)'
;MLPNHRPNRRPNRLLLALAFLLIGSLLAMLLLTALLSITDASTSDPVVQWVGLDNYLRTVRSFLFRNALLHTFLVYAGAQVGALLLAMLSRPLLTRRWRGRAGFTLLLCLPLLMPATLGTLAWRQLLFPMGIHSDSALPLAGLAAVDGWRLWPIFALLLAILPRSKAMVLAALVGAIWVLTDAATPLVLIGGAPFQATDLWPSWIFQNAFSGGLIGESAAAAMLMLPSLAILAGSIAWIADRLPLQEEKDDRKLALGWIVVAGLLALVAGLPLVGQAAALRLEAFAPLMHTAFPRWLPTPPSLLSPLECWQAAQVGRGCISYAVSQLRADDLFRPLFGLQE
;
A
#
# COMPACT_ATOMS: atom_id res chain seq x y z
N MET A 1 5.75 -53.13 -12.42
CA MET A 1 6.82 -52.18 -12.03
C MET A 1 6.50 -50.83 -12.65
N LEU A 2 5.97 -49.88 -11.88
CA LEU A 2 5.68 -48.53 -12.39
C LEU A 2 6.98 -47.70 -12.42
N PRO A 3 7.33 -47.06 -13.55
CA PRO A 3 8.58 -46.32 -13.70
C PRO A 3 8.60 -45.10 -12.78
N ASN A 4 9.66 -45.03 -11.97
CA ASN A 4 9.89 -43.98 -10.98
C ASN A 4 10.36 -42.70 -11.70
N HIS A 5 9.43 -41.85 -12.16
CA HIS A 5 9.75 -40.52 -12.67
C HIS A 5 10.16 -39.60 -11.53
N ARG A 6 11.48 -39.49 -11.27
CA ARG A 6 12.01 -38.41 -10.44
C ARG A 6 11.77 -37.07 -11.17
N PRO A 7 10.96 -36.14 -10.64
CA PRO A 7 10.75 -34.86 -11.30
C PRO A 7 12.08 -34.10 -11.39
N ASN A 8 12.45 -33.70 -12.61
CA ASN A 8 13.68 -33.00 -12.91
C ASN A 8 13.65 -31.61 -12.23
N ARG A 9 14.26 -31.49 -11.05
CA ARG A 9 14.30 -30.26 -10.22
C ARG A 9 15.28 -29.19 -10.75
N ARG A 10 15.49 -29.06 -12.06
CA ARG A 10 16.28 -27.94 -12.58
C ARG A 10 15.42 -26.68 -12.47
N PRO A 11 15.77 -25.71 -11.61
CA PRO A 11 15.00 -24.48 -11.52
C PRO A 11 15.00 -23.82 -12.89
N ASN A 12 13.81 -23.46 -13.38
CA ASN A 12 13.64 -22.89 -14.70
C ASN A 12 14.45 -21.59 -14.79
N ARG A 13 15.44 -21.53 -15.68
CA ARG A 13 16.38 -20.40 -15.79
C ARG A 13 15.65 -19.08 -16.06
N LEU A 14 14.50 -19.14 -16.75
CA LEU A 14 13.62 -18.00 -16.99
C LEU A 14 12.98 -17.45 -15.70
N LEU A 15 12.51 -18.33 -14.81
CA LEU A 15 11.92 -17.91 -13.52
C LEU A 15 12.98 -17.27 -12.63
N LEU A 16 14.20 -17.82 -12.62
CA LEU A 16 15.32 -17.23 -11.91
C LEU A 16 15.68 -15.85 -12.48
N ALA A 17 15.81 -15.72 -13.80
CA ALA A 17 16.11 -14.45 -14.45
C ALA A 17 15.04 -13.38 -14.14
N LEU A 18 13.76 -13.74 -14.20
CA LEU A 18 12.66 -12.83 -13.85
C LEU A 18 12.72 -12.41 -12.37
N ALA A 19 13.00 -13.33 -11.45
CA ALA A 19 13.16 -13.01 -10.04
C ALA A 19 14.33 -12.06 -9.78
N PHE A 20 15.48 -12.27 -10.43
CA PHE A 20 16.63 -11.37 -10.33
C PHE A 20 16.32 -9.97 -10.88
N LEU A 21 15.59 -9.87 -11.99
CA LEU A 21 15.17 -8.57 -12.56
C LEU A 21 14.24 -7.82 -11.61
N LEU A 22 13.27 -8.51 -11.01
CA LEU A 22 12.35 -7.91 -10.05
C LEU A 22 13.08 -7.42 -8.80
N ILE A 23 13.92 -8.26 -8.20
CA ILE A 23 14.71 -7.91 -7.01
C ILE A 23 15.68 -6.77 -7.34
N GLY A 24 16.36 -6.84 -8.49
CA GLY A 24 17.28 -5.79 -8.94
C GLY A 24 16.59 -4.45 -9.14
N SER A 25 15.38 -4.44 -9.73
CA SER A 25 14.57 -3.22 -9.89
C SER A 25 14.18 -2.61 -8.56
N LEU A 26 13.72 -3.42 -7.60
CA LEU A 26 13.36 -2.95 -6.26
C LEU A 26 14.57 -2.38 -5.52
N LEU A 27 15.71 -3.07 -5.61
CA LEU A 27 16.95 -2.63 -4.96
C LEU A 27 17.48 -1.34 -5.60
N ALA A 28 17.34 -1.18 -6.92
CA ALA A 28 17.70 0.05 -7.63
C ALA A 28 16.82 1.23 -7.19
N MET A 29 15.51 1.03 -7.04
CA MET A 29 14.60 2.07 -6.52
C MET A 29 14.93 2.45 -5.07
N LEU A 30 15.25 1.46 -4.23
CA LEU A 30 15.68 1.70 -2.86
C LEU A 30 16.99 2.49 -2.81
N LEU A 31 17.96 2.11 -3.64
CA LEU A 31 19.25 2.80 -3.73
C LEU A 31 19.08 4.24 -4.23
N LEU A 32 18.25 4.45 -5.26
CA LEU A 32 17.92 5.80 -5.75
C LEU A 32 17.30 6.65 -4.65
N THR A 33 16.35 6.10 -3.90
CA THR A 33 15.72 6.82 -2.77
C THR A 33 16.74 7.12 -1.68
N ALA A 34 17.69 6.22 -1.41
CA ALA A 34 18.79 6.48 -0.48
C ALA A 34 19.73 7.59 -0.98
N LEU A 35 20.03 7.63 -2.28
CA LEU A 35 20.84 8.71 -2.87
C LEU A 35 20.12 10.06 -2.80
N LEU A 36 18.84 10.09 -3.16
CA LEU A 36 18.00 11.30 -3.06
C LEU A 36 17.88 11.79 -1.61
N SER A 37 17.89 10.89 -0.63
CA SER A 37 17.80 11.28 0.78
C SER A 37 18.99 12.09 1.29
N ILE A 38 20.15 11.97 0.62
CA ILE A 38 21.42 12.61 1.01
C ILE A 38 21.66 13.90 0.19
N THR A 39 20.80 14.18 -0.79
CA THR A 39 20.91 15.34 -1.68
C THR A 39 19.78 16.34 -1.48
N ASP A 40 19.98 17.60 -1.89
CA ASP A 40 18.95 18.64 -1.89
C ASP A 40 18.06 18.51 -3.13
N ALA A 41 17.54 17.31 -3.36
CA ALA A 41 16.67 17.07 -4.50
C ALA A 41 15.36 17.82 -4.30
N SER A 42 15.07 18.79 -5.16
CA SER A 42 13.80 19.49 -5.20
C SER A 42 13.21 19.46 -6.61
N THR A 43 11.90 19.66 -6.74
CA THR A 43 11.26 19.81 -8.05
C THR A 43 11.55 21.18 -8.68
N SER A 44 11.82 22.19 -7.85
CA SER A 44 12.00 23.58 -8.27
C SER A 44 13.39 23.84 -8.83
N ASP A 45 14.42 23.22 -8.25
CA ASP A 45 15.81 23.45 -8.62
C ASP A 45 16.41 22.22 -9.32
N PRO A 46 16.91 22.36 -10.55
CA PRO A 46 17.51 21.24 -11.28
C PRO A 46 18.90 20.86 -10.75
N VAL A 47 19.49 21.67 -9.87
CA VAL A 47 20.83 21.46 -9.32
C VAL A 47 20.74 20.61 -8.05
N VAL A 48 21.15 19.35 -8.17
CA VAL A 48 21.20 18.41 -7.05
C VAL A 48 22.53 18.58 -6.31
N GLN A 49 22.50 19.18 -5.12
CA GLN A 49 23.68 19.31 -4.24
C GLN A 49 23.71 18.22 -3.18
N TRP A 50 24.90 17.83 -2.73
CA TRP A 50 25.08 16.88 -1.63
C TRP A 50 24.97 17.60 -0.28
N VAL A 51 24.05 17.18 0.58
CA VAL A 51 23.76 17.83 1.88
C VAL A 51 24.01 16.89 3.06
N GLY A 52 24.33 15.61 2.82
CA GLY A 52 24.63 14.68 3.90
C GLY A 52 23.38 14.32 4.71
N LEU A 53 23.43 14.53 6.03
CA LEU A 53 22.36 14.15 6.96
C LEU A 53 21.35 15.26 7.27
N ASP A 54 21.46 16.42 6.63
CA ASP A 54 20.60 17.57 6.94
C ASP A 54 19.13 17.28 6.67
N ASN A 55 18.80 16.54 5.61
CA ASN A 55 17.42 16.13 5.32
C ASN A 55 16.83 15.32 6.48
N TYR A 56 17.58 14.37 7.03
CA TYR A 56 17.16 13.58 8.19
C TYR A 56 16.93 14.46 9.43
N LEU A 57 17.81 15.42 9.68
CA LEU A 57 17.66 16.36 10.79
C LEU A 57 16.45 17.28 10.61
N ARG A 58 16.19 17.77 9.39
CA ARG A 58 15.00 18.59 9.05
C ARG A 58 13.72 17.78 9.28
N THR A 59 13.65 16.56 8.73
CA THR A 59 12.51 15.66 8.91
C THR A 59 12.24 15.37 10.39
N VAL A 60 13.24 14.91 11.14
CA VAL A 60 13.05 14.52 12.56
C VAL A 60 12.78 15.74 13.46
N ARG A 61 13.15 16.96 13.06
CA ARG A 61 12.82 18.20 13.80
C ARG A 61 11.49 18.80 13.41
N SER A 62 10.91 18.41 12.27
CA SER A 62 9.62 18.90 11.81
C SER A 62 8.50 18.52 12.77
N PHE A 63 7.74 19.53 13.21
CA PHE A 63 6.55 19.33 14.04
C PHE A 63 5.48 18.50 13.30
N LEU A 64 5.29 18.78 12.00
CA LEU A 64 4.35 18.06 11.16
C LEU A 64 4.72 16.58 11.05
N PHE A 65 6.00 16.27 10.84
CA PHE A 65 6.48 14.89 10.78
C PHE A 65 6.28 14.15 12.11
N ARG A 66 6.63 14.76 13.24
CA ARG A 66 6.45 14.14 14.57
C ARG A 66 4.98 13.86 14.88
N ASN A 67 4.09 14.78 14.51
CA ASN A 67 2.65 14.55 14.65
C ASN A 67 2.17 13.45 13.70
N ALA A 68 2.65 13.43 12.46
CA ALA A 68 2.31 12.38 11.52
C ALA A 68 2.77 11.00 12.00
N LEU A 69 3.94 10.90 12.64
CA LEU A 69 4.40 9.69 13.32
C LEU A 69 3.45 9.25 14.43
N LEU A 70 3.08 10.18 15.33
CA LEU A 70 2.15 9.91 16.43
C LEU A 70 0.80 9.44 15.90
N HIS A 71 0.23 10.14 14.92
CA HIS A 71 -1.06 9.82 14.32
C HIS A 71 -1.02 8.47 13.60
N THR A 72 0.07 8.15 12.90
CA THR A 72 0.26 6.82 12.29
C THR A 72 0.25 5.72 13.34
N PHE A 73 0.94 5.93 14.46
CA PHE A 73 0.94 4.98 15.56
C PHE A 73 -0.45 4.82 16.19
N LEU A 74 -1.18 5.92 16.42
CA LEU A 74 -2.52 5.90 16.99
C LEU A 74 -3.54 5.22 16.06
N VAL A 75 -3.50 5.56 14.76
CA VAL A 75 -4.35 4.92 13.74
C VAL A 75 -4.02 3.44 13.63
N TYR A 76 -2.74 3.07 13.58
CA TYR A 76 -2.32 1.67 13.58
C TYR A 76 -2.83 0.93 14.81
N ALA A 77 -2.60 1.44 16.01
CA ALA A 77 -3.02 0.78 17.25
C ALA A 77 -4.55 0.65 17.32
N GLY A 78 -5.28 1.70 16.97
CA GLY A 78 -6.75 1.71 16.91
C GLY A 78 -7.30 0.71 15.90
N ALA A 79 -6.78 0.73 14.67
CA ALA A 79 -7.15 -0.21 13.61
C ALA A 79 -6.84 -1.66 14.02
N GLN A 80 -5.67 -1.89 14.62
CA GLN A 80 -5.24 -3.22 15.07
C GLN A 80 -6.17 -3.78 16.15
N VAL A 81 -6.51 -2.97 17.16
CA VAL A 81 -7.42 -3.37 18.23
C VAL A 81 -8.82 -3.62 17.67
N GLY A 82 -9.37 -2.69 16.89
CA GLY A 82 -10.70 -2.83 16.28
C GLY A 82 -10.81 -4.06 15.39
N ALA A 83 -9.82 -4.27 14.52
CA ALA A 83 -9.79 -5.43 13.63
C ALA A 83 -9.65 -6.75 14.39
N LEU A 84 -8.81 -6.81 15.42
CA LEU A 84 -8.67 -8.01 16.24
C LEU A 84 -9.95 -8.33 17.03
N LEU A 85 -10.64 -7.32 17.54
CA LEU A 85 -11.93 -7.50 18.21
C LEU A 85 -12.96 -8.10 17.26
N LEU A 86 -13.15 -7.51 16.07
CA LEU A 86 -14.05 -8.03 15.04
C LEU A 86 -13.65 -9.44 14.57
N ALA A 87 -12.35 -9.69 14.44
CA ALA A 87 -11.82 -10.99 14.07
C ALA A 87 -12.08 -12.07 15.14
N MET A 88 -11.93 -11.72 16.42
CA MET A 88 -12.23 -12.62 17.53
C MET A 88 -13.72 -12.94 17.62
N LEU A 89 -14.59 -11.96 17.38
CA LEU A 89 -16.04 -12.14 17.37
C LEU A 89 -16.52 -13.01 16.18
N SER A 90 -15.90 -12.85 15.02
CA SER A 90 -16.26 -13.59 13.80
C SER A 90 -15.64 -14.99 13.71
N ARG A 91 -14.50 -15.24 14.38
CA ARG A 91 -13.78 -16.52 14.34
C ARG A 91 -14.67 -17.76 14.57
N PRO A 92 -15.57 -17.85 15.56
CA PRO A 92 -16.40 -19.03 15.79
C PRO A 92 -17.34 -19.35 14.61
N LEU A 93 -17.75 -18.32 13.85
CA LEU A 93 -18.59 -18.47 12.67
C LEU A 93 -17.80 -19.06 11.49
N LEU A 94 -16.49 -18.85 11.43
CA LEU A 94 -15.60 -19.42 10.42
C LEU A 94 -15.20 -20.86 10.73
N THR A 95 -15.07 -21.22 12.01
CA THR A 95 -14.56 -22.55 12.42
C THR A 95 -15.66 -23.60 12.53
N ARG A 96 -16.86 -23.24 13.00
CA ARG A 96 -17.98 -24.18 13.17
C ARG A 96 -18.51 -24.69 11.82
N ARG A 97 -18.98 -25.95 11.78
CA ARG A 97 -19.66 -26.53 10.62
C ARG A 97 -21.15 -26.19 10.68
N TRP A 98 -21.57 -25.11 10.04
CA TRP A 98 -22.96 -24.69 9.94
C TRP A 98 -23.31 -24.30 8.49
N ARG A 99 -24.60 -24.40 8.12
CA ARG A 99 -25.06 -24.34 6.71
C ARG A 99 -24.72 -23.02 5.99
N GLY A 100 -24.70 -21.89 6.70
CA GLY A 100 -24.40 -20.57 6.12
C GLY A 100 -22.92 -20.18 6.17
N ARG A 101 -22.01 -21.07 6.58
CA ARG A 101 -20.57 -20.78 6.66
C ARG A 101 -20.01 -20.22 5.35
N ALA A 102 -20.36 -20.84 4.21
CA ALA A 102 -19.87 -20.40 2.91
C ALA A 102 -20.30 -18.97 2.57
N GLY A 103 -21.57 -18.63 2.84
CA GLY A 103 -22.09 -17.28 2.65
C GLY A 103 -21.43 -16.25 3.57
N PHE A 104 -21.22 -16.61 4.85
CA PHE A 104 -20.51 -15.74 5.79
C PHE A 104 -19.05 -15.51 5.37
N THR A 105 -18.33 -16.55 4.98
CA THR A 105 -16.95 -16.41 4.48
C THR A 105 -16.89 -15.53 3.23
N LEU A 106 -17.84 -15.69 2.30
CA LEU A 106 -17.92 -14.84 1.11
C LEU A 106 -18.14 -13.38 1.50
N LEU A 107 -19.08 -13.12 2.40
CA LEU A 107 -19.41 -11.77 2.88
C LEU A 107 -18.24 -11.14 3.64
N LEU A 108 -17.54 -11.93 4.47
CA LEU A 108 -16.35 -11.54 5.20
C LEU A 108 -15.20 -11.16 4.26
N CYS A 109 -15.07 -11.83 3.11
CA CYS A 109 -14.05 -11.51 2.10
C CYS A 109 -14.40 -10.30 1.22
N LEU A 110 -15.60 -9.72 1.31
CA LEU A 110 -15.98 -8.57 0.47
C LEU A 110 -15.02 -7.36 0.60
N PRO A 111 -14.60 -6.94 1.80
CA PRO A 111 -13.65 -5.82 1.93
C PRO A 111 -12.29 -6.11 1.29
N LEU A 112 -11.89 -7.40 1.22
CA LEU A 112 -10.65 -7.84 0.59
C LEU A 112 -10.71 -7.81 -0.94
N LEU A 113 -11.90 -8.00 -1.49
CA LEU A 113 -12.15 -7.96 -2.93
C LEU A 113 -12.27 -6.52 -3.45
N MET A 114 -12.65 -5.59 -2.58
CA MET A 114 -12.79 -4.18 -2.92
C MET A 114 -11.41 -3.51 -3.00
N PRO A 115 -11.11 -2.75 -4.08
CA PRO A 115 -10.00 -1.82 -4.07
C PRO A 115 -10.08 -0.87 -2.87
N ALA A 116 -8.94 -0.66 -2.20
CA ALA A 116 -8.82 0.19 -1.01
C ALA A 116 -9.46 1.58 -1.20
N THR A 117 -9.19 2.18 -2.36
CA THR A 117 -9.66 3.50 -2.75
C THR A 117 -11.18 3.58 -2.90
N LEU A 118 -11.83 2.51 -3.34
CA LEU A 118 -13.29 2.46 -3.45
C LEU A 118 -13.95 2.30 -2.08
N GLY A 119 -13.39 1.44 -1.23
CA GLY A 119 -13.84 1.30 0.16
C GLY A 119 -13.73 2.61 0.93
N THR A 120 -12.56 3.25 0.88
CA THR A 120 -12.31 4.55 1.53
C THR A 120 -13.22 5.65 1.00
N LEU A 121 -13.52 5.67 -0.30
CA LEU A 121 -14.48 6.62 -0.87
C LEU A 121 -15.90 6.40 -0.31
N ALA A 122 -16.34 5.16 -0.17
CA ALA A 122 -17.63 4.85 0.43
C ALA A 122 -17.70 5.34 1.88
N TRP A 123 -16.65 5.06 2.68
CA TRP A 123 -16.52 5.59 4.03
C TRP A 123 -16.52 7.12 4.09
N ARG A 124 -15.85 7.78 3.13
CA ARG A 124 -15.86 9.24 3.06
C ARG A 124 -17.28 9.79 2.88
N GLN A 125 -18.10 9.19 2.02
CA GLN A 125 -19.50 9.62 1.85
C GLN A 125 -20.32 9.46 3.14
N LEU A 126 -20.04 8.42 3.93
CA LEU A 126 -20.71 8.19 5.21
C LEU A 126 -20.23 9.17 6.31
N LEU A 127 -18.94 9.53 6.31
CA LEU A 127 -18.33 10.36 7.34
C LEU A 127 -18.38 11.87 7.00
N PHE A 128 -18.61 12.24 5.74
CA PHE A 128 -18.68 13.63 5.33
C PHE A 128 -19.80 14.42 6.04
N PRO A 129 -21.04 13.91 6.16
CA PRO A 129 -22.10 14.60 6.91
C PRO A 129 -21.79 14.74 8.41
N MET A 130 -20.88 13.92 8.96
CA MET A 130 -20.46 13.97 10.37
C MET A 130 -19.37 15.03 10.62
N GLY A 131 -18.91 15.74 9.58
CA GLY A 131 -17.89 16.78 9.73
C GLY A 131 -16.47 16.23 9.92
N ILE A 132 -16.10 15.15 9.22
CA ILE A 132 -14.77 14.52 9.34
C ILE A 132 -13.59 15.50 9.15
N HIS A 133 -13.76 16.59 8.39
CA HIS A 133 -12.70 17.59 8.16
C HIS A 133 -12.68 18.75 9.17
N SER A 134 -13.74 18.92 9.97
CA SER A 134 -13.87 20.04 10.91
C SER A 134 -13.41 19.71 12.33
N ASP A 135 -13.44 18.43 12.70
CA ASP A 135 -12.99 17.96 14.01
C ASP A 135 -11.52 17.48 13.94
N SER A 136 -10.80 17.59 15.05
CA SER A 136 -9.44 17.08 15.21
C SER A 136 -9.38 15.57 15.48
N ALA A 137 -10.41 14.99 16.13
CA ALA A 137 -10.39 13.60 16.59
C ALA A 137 -11.07 12.62 15.61
N LEU A 138 -12.21 13.04 15.03
CA LEU A 138 -12.99 12.26 14.08
C LEU A 138 -12.19 11.76 12.86
N PRO A 139 -11.29 12.54 12.24
CA PRO A 139 -10.48 12.05 11.12
C PRO A 139 -9.61 10.84 11.51
N LEU A 140 -8.89 10.90 12.64
CA LEU A 140 -8.04 9.78 13.09
C LEU A 140 -8.87 8.53 13.43
N ALA A 141 -10.01 8.71 14.10
CA ALA A 141 -10.94 7.62 14.38
C ALA A 141 -11.52 7.01 13.09
N GLY A 142 -11.85 7.86 12.11
CA GLY A 142 -12.30 7.45 10.78
C GLY A 142 -11.25 6.59 10.07
N LEU A 143 -9.99 7.03 10.04
CA LEU A 143 -8.89 6.25 9.45
C LEU A 143 -8.73 4.89 10.13
N ALA A 144 -8.69 4.87 11.46
CA ALA A 144 -8.58 3.64 12.22
C ALA A 144 -9.76 2.68 11.94
N ALA A 145 -10.97 3.22 11.75
CA ALA A 145 -12.15 2.44 11.41
C ALA A 145 -12.07 1.86 9.99
N VAL A 146 -11.60 2.63 9.00
CA VAL A 146 -11.45 2.17 7.62
C VAL A 146 -10.37 1.10 7.51
N ASP A 147 -9.20 1.33 8.10
CA ASP A 147 -8.12 0.35 8.12
C ASP A 147 -8.52 -0.90 8.91
N GLY A 148 -9.17 -0.73 10.05
CA GLY A 148 -9.72 -1.83 10.85
C GLY A 148 -10.74 -2.66 10.07
N TRP A 149 -11.66 -2.00 9.35
CA TRP A 149 -12.64 -2.64 8.47
C TRP A 149 -12.00 -3.42 7.30
N ARG A 150 -10.80 -3.04 6.88
CA ARG A 150 -10.08 -3.74 5.81
C ARG A 150 -9.25 -4.92 6.33
N LEU A 151 -8.70 -4.78 7.53
CA LEU A 151 -7.80 -5.76 8.15
C LEU A 151 -8.52 -6.89 8.89
N TRP A 152 -9.72 -6.64 9.46
CA TRP A 152 -10.42 -7.65 10.26
C TRP A 152 -10.70 -8.99 9.55
N PRO A 153 -10.99 -9.06 8.23
CA PRO A 153 -11.22 -10.35 7.58
C PRO A 153 -9.96 -11.19 7.53
N ILE A 154 -8.81 -10.57 7.23
CA ILE A 154 -7.50 -11.25 7.24
C ILE A 154 -7.24 -11.77 8.64
N PHE A 155 -7.45 -10.95 9.67
CA PHE A 155 -7.20 -11.35 11.05
C PHE A 155 -8.13 -12.47 11.50
N ALA A 156 -9.40 -12.47 11.06
CA ALA A 156 -10.36 -13.54 11.33
C ALA A 156 -9.90 -14.85 10.70
N LEU A 157 -9.42 -14.81 9.46
CA LEU A 157 -8.86 -15.96 8.76
C LEU A 157 -7.58 -16.47 9.42
N LEU A 158 -6.67 -15.56 9.80
CA LEU A 158 -5.44 -15.92 10.53
C LEU A 158 -5.76 -16.63 11.85
N LEU A 159 -6.71 -16.09 12.64
CA LEU A 159 -7.15 -16.71 13.88
C LEU A 159 -7.91 -18.02 13.67
N ALA A 160 -8.57 -18.20 12.52
CA ALA A 160 -9.27 -19.44 12.20
C ALA A 160 -8.32 -20.57 11.78
N ILE A 161 -7.21 -20.25 11.11
CA ILE A 161 -6.27 -21.23 10.55
C ILE A 161 -5.10 -21.51 11.50
N LEU A 162 -4.52 -20.48 12.11
CA LEU A 162 -3.32 -20.60 12.94
C LEU A 162 -3.65 -20.66 14.44
N PRO A 163 -2.72 -21.18 15.26
CA PRO A 163 -2.74 -20.99 16.70
C PRO A 163 -2.83 -19.51 17.07
N ARG A 164 -3.50 -19.22 18.20
CA ARG A 164 -3.79 -17.85 18.63
C ARG A 164 -2.52 -17.00 18.75
N SER A 165 -1.42 -17.58 19.23
CA SER A 165 -0.10 -16.92 19.35
C SER A 165 0.38 -16.37 18.01
N LYS A 166 0.56 -17.25 17.04
CA LYS A 166 1.07 -16.94 15.70
C LYS A 166 0.14 -16.02 14.93
N ALA A 167 -1.16 -16.24 15.06
CA ALA A 167 -2.17 -15.38 14.44
C ALA A 167 -2.07 -13.93 14.94
N MET A 168 -1.85 -13.71 16.24
CA MET A 168 -1.71 -12.36 16.80
C MET A 168 -0.42 -11.66 16.32
N VAL A 169 0.70 -12.38 16.31
CA VAL A 169 1.98 -11.84 15.80
C VAL A 169 1.86 -11.49 14.33
N LEU A 170 1.34 -12.41 13.52
CA LEU A 170 1.23 -12.20 12.08
C LEU A 170 0.20 -11.11 11.76
N ALA A 171 -0.91 -11.03 12.50
CA ALA A 171 -1.88 -9.95 12.36
C ALA A 171 -1.25 -8.58 12.67
N ALA A 172 -0.42 -8.48 13.73
CA ALA A 172 0.26 -7.23 14.07
C ALA A 172 1.27 -6.82 12.99
N LEU A 173 2.08 -7.76 12.49
CA LEU A 173 3.03 -7.48 11.42
C LEU A 173 2.32 -7.06 10.13
N VAL A 174 1.31 -7.81 9.71
CA VAL A 174 0.52 -7.50 8.52
C VAL A 174 -0.15 -6.13 8.69
N GLY A 175 -0.80 -5.85 9.81
CA GLY A 175 -1.42 -4.55 10.07
C GLY A 175 -0.42 -3.40 10.00
N ALA A 176 0.77 -3.56 10.60
CA ALA A 176 1.81 -2.54 10.58
C ALA A 176 2.29 -2.25 9.16
N ILE A 177 2.55 -3.30 8.39
CA ILE A 177 2.93 -3.19 6.98
C ILE A 177 1.87 -2.43 6.20
N TRP A 178 0.59 -2.81 6.34
CA TRP A 178 -0.51 -2.20 5.61
C TRP A 178 -0.69 -0.71 5.93
N VAL A 179 -0.66 -0.33 7.21
CA VAL A 179 -0.85 1.08 7.60
C VAL A 179 0.36 1.93 7.20
N LEU A 180 1.58 1.40 7.32
CA LEU A 180 2.79 2.17 7.02
C LEU A 180 3.01 2.35 5.52
N THR A 181 2.48 1.50 4.65
CA THR A 181 2.62 1.64 3.19
C THR A 181 1.43 2.30 2.51
N ASP A 182 0.32 2.52 3.23
CA ASP A 182 -0.91 3.06 2.64
C ASP A 182 -0.98 4.59 2.73
N ALA A 183 -0.52 5.26 1.67
CA ALA A 183 -0.73 6.70 1.50
C ALA A 183 -2.13 7.02 0.94
N ALA A 184 -2.78 6.08 0.25
CA ALA A 184 -3.99 6.38 -0.51
C ALA A 184 -5.21 6.59 0.40
N THR A 185 -5.39 5.74 1.41
CA THR A 185 -6.49 5.85 2.38
C THR A 185 -6.54 7.22 3.07
N PRO A 186 -5.47 7.71 3.73
CA PRO A 186 -5.47 9.04 4.36
C PRO A 186 -5.67 10.20 3.37
N LEU A 187 -5.08 10.11 2.17
CA LEU A 187 -5.23 11.14 1.14
C LEU A 187 -6.66 11.22 0.60
N VAL A 188 -7.31 10.08 0.36
CA VAL A 188 -8.67 10.03 -0.17
C VAL A 188 -9.69 10.44 0.89
N LEU A 189 -9.53 9.94 2.12
CA LEU A 189 -10.51 10.14 3.18
C LEU A 189 -10.49 11.57 3.72
N ILE A 190 -9.30 12.10 4.01
CA ILE A 190 -9.15 13.36 4.77
C ILE A 190 -8.26 14.37 4.03
N GLY A 191 -7.23 13.91 3.32
CA GLY A 191 -6.29 14.79 2.63
C GLY A 191 -5.49 15.68 3.59
N GLY A 192 -5.23 15.21 4.82
CA GLY A 192 -4.52 15.96 5.86
C GLY A 192 -5.34 17.02 6.61
N ALA A 193 -6.63 17.19 6.32
CA ALA A 193 -7.49 18.15 7.02
C ALA A 193 -7.65 17.87 8.54
N PRO A 194 -7.69 18.92 9.40
CA PRO A 194 -7.54 20.34 9.06
C PRO A 194 -6.07 20.74 8.90
N PHE A 195 -5.74 21.47 7.83
CA PHE A 195 -4.41 22.10 7.61
C PHE A 195 -3.18 21.20 7.84
N GLN A 196 -3.19 19.97 7.30
CA GLN A 196 -2.12 18.95 7.47
C GLN A 196 -1.93 18.46 8.91
N ALA A 197 -2.85 18.79 9.83
CA ALA A 197 -2.72 18.39 11.23
C ALA A 197 -2.86 16.88 11.42
N THR A 198 -3.71 16.20 10.64
CA THR A 198 -3.99 14.75 10.81
C THR A 198 -3.37 13.90 9.71
N ASP A 199 -2.26 14.36 9.13
CA ASP A 199 -1.51 13.53 8.20
C ASP A 199 -0.92 12.31 8.89
N LEU A 200 -0.81 11.23 8.13
CA LEU A 200 -0.05 10.03 8.51
C LEU A 200 1.32 10.10 7.84
N TRP A 201 2.28 9.34 8.35
CA TRP A 201 3.64 9.28 7.80
C TRP A 201 3.64 9.04 6.27
N PRO A 202 2.95 8.02 5.72
CA PRO A 202 2.91 7.81 4.28
C PRO A 202 2.22 8.96 3.50
N SER A 203 1.15 9.56 4.03
CA SER A 203 0.49 10.70 3.34
C SER A 203 1.35 11.97 3.40
N TRP A 204 2.06 12.19 4.51
CA TRP A 204 2.98 13.29 4.68
C TRP A 204 4.14 13.22 3.69
N ILE A 205 4.76 12.03 3.54
CA ILE A 205 5.80 11.81 2.51
C ILE A 205 5.26 12.16 1.12
N PHE A 206 4.07 11.68 0.79
CA PHE A 206 3.45 11.94 -0.51
C PHE A 206 3.21 13.44 -0.74
N GLN A 207 2.58 14.12 0.21
CA GLN A 207 2.32 15.56 0.09
C GLN A 207 3.62 16.36 0.01
N ASN A 208 4.60 16.05 0.85
CA ASN A 208 5.87 16.77 0.87
C ASN A 208 6.68 16.58 -0.43
N ALA A 209 6.66 15.37 -0.99
CA ALA A 209 7.35 15.06 -2.24
C ALA A 209 6.68 15.69 -3.46
N PHE A 210 5.37 15.49 -3.61
CA PHE A 210 4.65 15.81 -4.85
C PHE A 210 3.95 17.17 -4.82
N SER A 211 3.45 17.60 -3.66
CA SER A 211 2.81 18.90 -3.50
C SER A 211 3.80 19.96 -3.02
N GLY A 212 4.72 19.59 -2.11
CA GLY A 212 5.76 20.46 -1.59
C GLY A 212 7.01 20.55 -2.47
N GLY A 213 7.23 19.58 -3.36
CA GLY A 213 8.43 19.53 -4.21
C GLY A 213 9.73 19.25 -3.45
N LEU A 214 9.66 18.87 -2.16
CA LEU A 214 10.79 18.59 -1.28
C LEU A 214 11.15 17.10 -1.36
N ILE A 215 11.75 16.69 -2.47
CA ILE A 215 12.00 15.27 -2.80
C ILE A 215 13.05 14.69 -1.85
N GLY A 216 14.14 15.40 -1.55
CA GLY A 216 15.22 14.92 -0.68
C GLY A 216 14.77 14.69 0.76
N GLU A 217 14.00 15.63 1.32
CA GLU A 217 13.41 15.49 2.66
C GLU A 217 12.43 14.30 2.72
N SER A 218 11.60 14.15 1.70
CA SER A 218 10.62 13.06 1.62
C SER A 218 11.29 11.70 1.44
N ALA A 219 12.38 11.65 0.68
CA ALA A 219 13.21 10.45 0.53
C ALA A 219 13.89 10.06 1.85
N ALA A 220 14.37 11.04 2.64
CA ALA A 220 14.89 10.79 3.98
C ALA A 220 13.80 10.24 4.93
N ALA A 221 12.60 10.82 4.90
CA ALA A 221 11.46 10.32 5.66
C ALA A 221 11.03 8.90 5.26
N ALA A 222 11.10 8.55 3.96
CA ALA A 222 10.85 7.19 3.48
C ALA A 222 11.96 6.21 3.94
N MET A 223 13.23 6.63 3.91
CA MET A 223 14.34 5.82 4.43
C MET A 223 14.21 5.53 5.92
N LEU A 224 13.67 6.48 6.70
CA LEU A 224 13.39 6.29 8.12
C LEU A 224 12.27 5.27 8.40
N MET A 225 11.42 4.93 7.43
CA MET A 225 10.40 3.89 7.62
C MET A 225 11.02 2.50 7.80
N LEU A 226 12.12 2.19 7.11
CA LEU A 226 12.78 0.88 7.18
C LEU A 226 13.29 0.52 8.59
N PRO A 227 14.13 1.34 9.26
CA PRO A 227 14.55 1.04 10.61
C PRO A 227 13.37 1.06 11.58
N SER A 228 12.37 1.92 11.36
CA SER A 228 11.17 1.98 12.21
C SER A 228 10.33 0.71 12.14
N LEU A 229 10.14 0.17 10.93
CA LEU A 229 9.49 -1.13 10.70
C LEU A 229 10.29 -2.26 11.33
N ALA A 230 11.61 -2.26 11.19
CA ALA A 230 12.47 -3.28 11.80
C ALA A 230 12.40 -3.25 13.33
N ILE A 231 12.40 -2.06 13.93
CA ILE A 231 12.22 -1.87 15.38
C ILE A 231 10.85 -2.36 15.81
N LEU A 232 9.78 -1.99 15.10
CA LEU A 232 8.43 -2.41 15.43
C LEU A 232 8.26 -3.94 15.31
N ALA A 233 8.73 -4.54 14.23
CA ALA A 233 8.69 -5.98 14.01
C ALA A 233 9.52 -6.73 15.06
N GLY A 234 10.72 -6.23 15.37
CA GLY A 234 11.57 -6.77 16.43
C GLY A 234 10.92 -6.67 17.81
N SER A 235 10.23 -5.56 18.09
CA SER A 235 9.47 -5.36 19.34
C SER A 235 8.31 -6.34 19.45
N ILE A 236 7.55 -6.53 18.36
CA ILE A 236 6.44 -7.50 18.31
C ILE A 236 6.97 -8.93 18.54
N ALA A 237 8.04 -9.32 17.86
CA ALA A 237 8.65 -10.64 18.01
C ALA A 237 9.20 -10.86 19.43
N TRP A 238 9.88 -9.86 20.00
CA TRP A 238 10.40 -9.91 21.36
C TRP A 238 9.28 -10.05 22.41
N ILE A 239 8.15 -9.34 22.23
CA ILE A 239 6.97 -9.51 23.09
C ILE A 239 6.41 -10.92 22.95
N ALA A 240 6.31 -11.42 21.72
CA ALA A 240 5.75 -12.73 21.42
C ALA A 240 6.54 -13.87 22.08
N ASP A 241 7.87 -13.80 22.06
CA ASP A 241 8.74 -14.80 22.69
C ASP A 241 8.64 -14.85 24.22
N ARG A 242 8.19 -13.76 24.86
CA ARG A 242 7.99 -13.70 26.32
C ARG A 242 6.63 -14.19 26.77
N LEU A 243 5.67 -14.33 25.86
CA LEU A 243 4.39 -14.92 26.20
C LEU A 243 4.55 -16.45 26.28
N PRO A 244 4.18 -17.08 27.41
CA PRO A 244 4.25 -18.54 27.58
C PRO A 244 3.12 -19.20 26.79
N LEU A 245 3.18 -19.10 25.47
CA LEU A 245 2.27 -19.76 24.55
C LEU A 245 2.91 -21.12 24.28
N GLN A 246 2.25 -22.19 24.74
CA GLN A 246 2.69 -23.57 24.52
C GLN A 246 2.77 -23.83 23.01
N GLU A 247 3.96 -23.65 22.43
CA GLU A 247 4.23 -24.01 21.04
C GLU A 247 4.89 -25.38 20.99
N GLU A 248 4.34 -26.24 20.15
CA GLU A 248 4.90 -27.55 19.83
C GLU A 248 6.21 -27.36 19.03
N LYS A 249 7.26 -28.10 19.40
CA LYS A 249 8.67 -27.84 19.07
C LYS A 249 9.01 -27.84 17.57
N ASP A 250 8.16 -28.42 16.73
CA ASP A 250 8.36 -28.56 15.27
C ASP A 250 8.00 -27.29 14.47
N ASP A 251 7.29 -26.37 15.12
CA ASP A 251 6.56 -25.29 14.48
C ASP A 251 7.37 -23.97 14.39
N ARG A 252 8.57 -23.96 15.00
CA ARG A 252 9.55 -22.84 14.99
C ARG A 252 10.19 -22.58 13.62
N LYS A 253 10.47 -23.64 12.85
CA LYS A 253 11.07 -23.52 11.50
C LYS A 253 10.05 -23.02 10.47
N LEU A 254 8.78 -23.43 10.62
CA LEU A 254 7.66 -22.94 9.82
C LEU A 254 7.34 -21.47 10.12
N ALA A 255 7.38 -21.06 11.40
CA ALA A 255 7.13 -19.67 11.79
C ALA A 255 8.15 -18.70 11.17
N LEU A 256 9.43 -19.05 11.14
CA LEU A 256 10.47 -18.24 10.49
C LEU A 256 10.23 -18.08 8.98
N GLY A 257 9.79 -19.16 8.32
CA GLY A 257 9.41 -19.16 6.91
C GLY A 257 8.22 -18.23 6.62
N TRP A 258 7.20 -18.24 7.47
CA TRP A 258 6.03 -17.36 7.34
C TRP A 258 6.33 -15.89 7.64
N ILE A 259 7.25 -15.59 8.57
CA ILE A 259 7.73 -14.22 8.82
C ILE A 259 8.46 -13.67 7.59
N VAL A 260 9.31 -14.49 6.96
CA VAL A 260 10.01 -14.12 5.72
C VAL A 260 9.04 -13.96 4.55
N VAL A 261 8.05 -14.86 4.42
CA VAL A 261 7.00 -14.77 3.39
C VAL A 261 6.10 -13.56 3.60
N ALA A 262 5.75 -13.23 4.85
CA ALA A 262 4.99 -12.02 5.17
C ALA A 262 5.81 -10.75 4.90
N GLY A 263 7.11 -10.76 5.19
CA GLY A 263 8.03 -9.68 4.82
C GLY A 263 8.21 -9.53 3.30
N LEU A 264 8.23 -10.64 2.54
CA LEU A 264 8.27 -10.62 1.08
C LEU A 264 6.92 -10.15 0.47
N LEU A 265 5.80 -10.59 1.04
CA LEU A 265 4.47 -10.10 0.66
C LEU A 265 4.29 -8.62 1.02
N ALA A 266 4.92 -8.15 2.09
CA ALA A 266 5.00 -6.72 2.44
C ALA A 266 5.80 -5.91 1.42
N LEU A 267 6.94 -6.45 0.98
CA LEU A 267 7.76 -5.86 -0.07
C LEU A 267 6.98 -5.77 -1.39
N VAL A 268 6.20 -6.81 -1.71
CA VAL A 268 5.33 -6.87 -2.90
C VAL A 268 4.09 -5.98 -2.75
N ALA A 269 3.49 -5.90 -1.57
CA ALA A 269 2.35 -5.02 -1.26
C ALA A 269 2.76 -3.55 -1.12
N GLY A 270 4.07 -3.24 -1.06
CA GLY A 270 4.63 -1.90 -1.19
C GLY A 270 4.77 -1.40 -2.64
N LEU A 271 4.52 -2.25 -3.65
CA LEU A 271 4.47 -1.81 -5.06
C LEU A 271 3.46 -0.69 -5.39
N PRO A 272 2.33 -0.49 -4.69
CA PRO A 272 1.42 0.62 -4.96
C PRO A 272 2.07 1.99 -4.77
N LEU A 273 3.10 2.12 -3.92
CA LEU A 273 3.86 3.38 -3.79
C LEU A 273 4.72 3.67 -5.04
N VAL A 274 5.23 2.63 -5.71
CA VAL A 274 6.04 2.78 -6.94
C VAL A 274 5.15 2.97 -8.18
N GLY A 275 3.99 2.31 -8.23
CA GLY A 275 3.01 2.48 -9.30
C GLY A 275 2.35 3.85 -9.32
N GLN A 276 2.15 4.48 -8.16
CA GLN A 276 1.58 5.82 -8.05
C GLN A 276 2.63 6.93 -8.27
N ALA A 277 3.89 6.71 -7.87
CA ALA A 277 4.99 7.65 -8.13
C ALA A 277 5.42 7.65 -9.61
N ALA A 278 5.36 6.52 -10.31
CA ALA A 278 5.64 6.45 -11.75
C ALA A 278 4.51 7.05 -12.61
N ALA A 279 3.29 7.18 -12.07
CA ALA A 279 2.11 7.63 -12.82
C ALA A 279 1.88 9.16 -12.75
N LEU A 280 2.62 9.90 -11.92
CA LEU A 280 2.48 11.35 -11.81
C LEU A 280 3.77 12.02 -12.31
N ARG A 281 3.75 12.38 -13.61
CA ARG A 281 4.79 13.06 -14.43
C ARG A 281 5.96 12.20 -14.96
N LEU A 282 5.66 11.20 -15.80
CA LEU A 282 6.64 10.61 -16.74
C LEU A 282 7.17 11.61 -17.80
N GLU A 283 6.51 12.76 -17.98
CA GLU A 283 6.99 13.81 -18.89
C GLU A 283 8.32 14.45 -18.43
N ALA A 284 8.60 14.46 -17.12
CA ALA A 284 9.82 15.05 -16.56
C ALA A 284 11.07 14.15 -16.73
N PHE A 285 10.88 12.84 -16.94
CA PHE A 285 11.97 11.85 -17.05
C PHE A 285 12.32 11.47 -18.50
N ALA A 286 11.53 11.91 -19.48
CA ALA A 286 11.79 11.71 -20.90
C ALA A 286 13.22 12.11 -21.35
N PRO A 287 13.80 13.27 -20.94
CA PRO A 287 15.14 13.65 -21.41
C PRO A 287 16.26 12.75 -20.85
N LEU A 288 16.11 12.20 -19.64
CA LEU A 288 17.10 11.30 -19.00
C LEU A 288 17.11 9.90 -19.64
N MET A 289 15.97 9.43 -20.14
CA MET A 289 15.85 8.14 -20.82
C MET A 289 16.47 8.15 -22.23
N HIS A 290 16.45 9.30 -22.92
CA HIS A 290 17.06 9.47 -24.25
C HIS A 290 18.59 9.46 -24.24
N THR A 291 19.22 9.80 -23.11
CA THR A 291 20.68 9.77 -22.96
C THR A 291 21.23 8.39 -22.60
N ALA A 292 20.41 7.50 -22.03
CA ALA A 292 20.85 6.22 -21.47
C ALA A 292 20.63 5.00 -22.38
N PHE A 293 19.76 5.08 -23.40
CA PHE A 293 19.43 3.94 -24.27
C PHE A 293 19.68 4.22 -25.77
N PRO A 294 20.47 3.38 -26.48
CA PRO A 294 20.72 3.55 -27.91
C PRO A 294 19.49 3.26 -28.77
N ARG A 295 19.41 3.95 -29.92
CA ARG A 295 18.30 4.11 -30.91
C ARG A 295 17.63 2.86 -31.49
N TRP A 296 17.89 1.65 -31.00
CA TRP A 296 17.39 0.39 -31.58
C TRP A 296 16.10 -0.14 -30.93
N LEU A 297 15.59 0.48 -29.86
CA LEU A 297 14.28 0.14 -29.32
C LEU A 297 13.17 0.89 -30.09
N PRO A 298 12.14 0.22 -30.62
CA PRO A 298 11.00 0.89 -31.23
C PRO A 298 10.33 1.84 -30.22
N THR A 299 9.99 3.04 -30.68
CA THR A 299 9.41 4.11 -29.87
C THR A 299 8.18 3.64 -29.07
N PRO A 300 7.97 4.14 -27.85
CA PRO A 300 6.96 3.63 -26.91
C PRO A 300 5.46 3.97 -27.12
N PRO A 301 4.99 4.86 -28.02
CA PRO A 301 3.59 5.30 -27.95
C PRO A 301 2.55 4.22 -28.32
N SER A 302 2.93 3.09 -28.93
CA SER A 302 2.00 2.01 -29.27
C SER A 302 1.79 0.96 -28.17
N LEU A 303 2.65 0.91 -27.15
CA LEU A 303 2.54 0.00 -26.01
C LEU A 303 1.89 0.64 -24.78
N LEU A 304 1.80 1.97 -24.75
CA LEU A 304 1.24 2.74 -23.64
C LEU A 304 -0.29 2.79 -23.68
N SER A 305 -0.94 2.67 -24.84
CA SER A 305 -2.40 2.84 -24.95
C SER A 305 -3.27 1.85 -24.15
N PRO A 306 -2.93 0.55 -23.99
CA PRO A 306 -3.74 -0.35 -23.16
C PRO A 306 -3.49 -0.14 -21.66
N LEU A 307 -2.25 0.24 -21.31
CA LEU A 307 -1.84 0.48 -19.93
C LEU A 307 -2.41 1.81 -19.41
N GLU A 308 -2.42 2.84 -20.26
CA GLU A 308 -3.06 4.12 -20.03
C GLU A 308 -4.58 3.97 -19.91
N CYS A 309 -5.24 3.14 -20.74
CA CYS A 309 -6.67 2.84 -20.60
C CYS A 309 -7.00 2.10 -19.27
N TRP A 310 -6.13 1.18 -18.85
CA TRP A 310 -6.29 0.47 -17.58
C TRP A 310 -6.02 1.37 -16.36
N GLN A 311 -5.08 2.32 -16.47
CA GLN A 311 -4.75 3.30 -15.44
C GLN A 311 -5.77 4.46 -15.37
N ALA A 312 -6.29 4.90 -16.51
CA ALA A 312 -7.40 5.84 -16.65
C ALA A 312 -8.69 5.33 -15.98
N ALA A 313 -8.93 4.02 -16.04
CA ALA A 313 -10.05 3.38 -15.36
C ALA A 313 -9.90 3.36 -13.83
N GLN A 314 -8.68 3.49 -13.30
CA GLN A 314 -8.37 3.48 -11.86
C GLN A 314 -8.36 4.89 -11.25
N VAL A 315 -7.99 5.92 -12.03
CA VAL A 315 -7.88 7.31 -11.56
C VAL A 315 -9.05 8.13 -12.11
N GLY A 316 -10.21 7.97 -11.49
CA GLY A 316 -11.38 8.80 -11.75
C GLY A 316 -11.11 10.26 -11.38
N ARG A 317 -10.74 11.08 -12.36
CA ARG A 317 -11.07 12.51 -12.49
C ARG A 317 -10.75 13.15 -13.85
N GLY A 318 -9.95 12.51 -14.72
CA GLY A 318 -9.64 13.03 -16.06
C GLY A 318 -10.55 12.51 -17.19
N CYS A 319 -10.91 11.22 -17.15
CA CYS A 319 -11.59 10.59 -18.28
C CYS A 319 -13.08 10.91 -18.38
N ILE A 320 -13.75 11.27 -17.29
CA ILE A 320 -15.16 11.67 -17.37
C ILE A 320 -15.30 13.01 -18.10
N SER A 321 -14.41 13.99 -17.85
CA SER A 321 -14.49 15.27 -18.55
C SER A 321 -14.15 15.16 -20.03
N TYR A 322 -13.18 14.32 -20.40
CA TYR A 322 -12.79 14.11 -21.80
C TYR A 322 -13.81 13.24 -22.55
N ALA A 323 -14.28 12.13 -21.96
CA ALA A 323 -15.30 11.28 -22.55
C ALA A 323 -16.66 11.99 -22.68
N VAL A 324 -17.06 12.81 -21.70
CA VAL A 324 -18.29 13.62 -21.78
C VAL A 324 -18.16 14.76 -22.80
N SER A 325 -16.96 15.32 -23.00
CA SER A 325 -16.74 16.35 -24.04
C SER A 325 -16.71 15.81 -25.49
N GLN A 326 -16.43 14.51 -25.66
CA GLN A 326 -16.36 13.83 -26.96
C GLN A 326 -17.70 13.17 -27.34
N LEU A 327 -18.60 12.96 -26.37
CA LEU A 327 -19.95 12.42 -26.60
C LEU A 327 -20.89 13.55 -27.02
N ARG A 328 -20.95 13.86 -28.32
CA ARG A 328 -22.11 14.56 -28.89
C ARG A 328 -23.33 13.66 -28.72
N ALA A 329 -24.39 14.21 -28.14
CA ALA A 329 -25.64 13.49 -27.87
C ALA A 329 -26.28 12.86 -29.12
N ASP A 330 -25.93 13.35 -30.32
CA ASP A 330 -26.51 12.90 -31.59
C ASP A 330 -26.04 11.51 -32.03
N ASP A 331 -24.85 11.06 -31.60
CA ASP A 331 -24.28 9.79 -32.05
C ASP A 331 -24.72 8.59 -31.19
N LEU A 332 -25.25 8.81 -29.99
CA LEU A 332 -25.60 7.74 -29.05
C LEU A 332 -26.96 7.09 -29.33
N PHE A 333 -27.87 7.77 -30.04
CA PHE A 333 -29.25 7.31 -30.23
C PHE A 333 -29.57 6.74 -31.62
N ARG A 334 -28.68 6.91 -32.61
CA ARG A 334 -28.89 6.36 -33.97
C ARG A 334 -28.94 4.83 -34.09
N PRO A 335 -28.28 4.01 -33.22
CA PRO A 335 -28.39 2.55 -33.36
C PRO A 335 -29.59 1.94 -32.62
N LEU A 336 -30.30 2.70 -31.78
CA LEU A 336 -31.34 2.16 -30.88
C LEU A 336 -32.78 2.33 -31.39
N PHE A 337 -33.01 3.22 -32.36
CA PHE A 337 -34.30 3.36 -33.03
C PHE A 337 -34.09 3.19 -34.54
N GLY A 338 -34.15 1.94 -35.00
CA GLY A 338 -34.23 1.62 -36.42
C GLY A 338 -35.52 2.17 -37.03
N LEU A 339 -35.51 3.45 -37.37
CA LEU A 339 -36.48 4.05 -38.27
C LEU A 339 -35.75 4.33 -39.58
N GLN A 340 -36.06 3.52 -40.60
CA GLN A 340 -35.92 3.92 -41.98
C GLN A 340 -36.90 5.08 -42.21
N GLU A 341 -36.37 6.24 -42.58
CA GLU A 341 -36.77 7.06 -43.73
C GLU A 341 -35.83 8.26 -43.85
#